data_AF-A0A934XE30-F1
#
_entry.id   AF-A0A934XE30-F1
#
_cell.length_a   1.000
_cell.length_b   1.000
_cell.length_c   1.000
_cell.angle_alpha   90.00
_cell.angle_beta   90.00
_cell.angle_gamma   90.00
#
_symmetry.space_group_name_H-M   'P 1'
#
loop_
_entity.id
_entity.type
_entity.pdbx_description
1 polymer ?
#
loop_
_entity_poly.entity_id
_entity_poly.type
_entity_poly.pdbx_seq_one_letter_code
_entity_poly.pdbx_strand_id
1 'polypeptide(L)' 'MALRIEAWLGVERGGEARLWLAEQSAYDVWQAAQRFKAAPMQVQSAPAMAGTLTAVNLPK' A
#
# COMPACT_ATOMS: atom_id res chain seq x y z
N MET A 1 12.49 4.50 1.96
CA MET A 1 13.15 5.53 1.13
C MET A 1 13.41 6.81 1.94
N ALA A 2 12.40 7.35 2.63
CA ALA A 2 12.53 8.56 3.46
C ALA A 2 13.71 8.54 4.46
N LEU A 3 13.87 7.47 5.25
CA LEU A 3 15.02 7.34 6.19
C LEU A 3 16.39 7.37 5.48
N ARG A 4 16.47 6.92 4.23
CA ARG A 4 17.69 6.97 3.44
C ARG A 4 18.02 8.40 3.01
N ILE A 5 16.98 9.18 2.69
CA ILE A 5 17.12 10.59 2.34
C ILE A 5 17.54 11.38 3.59
N GLU A 6 16.96 11.09 4.76
CA GLU A 6 17.36 11.69 6.03
C GLU A 6 18.83 11.38 6.37
N ALA A 7 19.26 10.12 6.21
CA ALA A 7 20.64 9.74 6.44
C ALA A 7 21.64 10.39 5.45
N TRP A 8 21.18 10.74 4.25
CA TRP A 8 22.04 11.33 3.21
C TRP A 8 22.11 12.87 3.29
N LEU A 9 20.98 13.54 3.51
CA LEU A 9 20.88 15.00 3.53
C LEU A 9 20.94 15.58 4.96
N GLY A 10 20.49 14.82 5.95
CA GLY A 10 20.18 15.33 7.29
C GLY A 10 18.92 16.20 7.30
N VAL A 11 18.34 16.40 8.49
CA VAL A 11 17.11 17.19 8.66
C VAL A 11 17.30 18.64 8.20
N GLU A 12 18.42 19.27 8.56
CA GLU A 12 18.74 20.67 8.23
C GLU A 12 18.79 20.99 6.73
N ARG A 13 19.01 19.98 5.89
CA ARG A 13 19.04 20.14 4.42
C ARG A 13 17.77 19.62 3.75
N GLY A 14 16.68 19.48 4.51
CA GLY A 14 15.38 19.01 4.01
C GLY A 14 15.29 17.48 3.89
N GLY A 15 16.12 16.74 4.62
CA GLY A 15 16.10 15.28 4.63
C GLY A 15 15.05 14.66 5.55
N GLU A 16 14.28 15.44 6.31
CA GLU A 16 13.36 14.93 7.34
C GLU A 16 12.42 13.85 6.79
N ALA A 17 12.54 12.63 7.32
CA ALA A 17 11.84 11.47 6.80
C ALA A 17 10.33 11.57 6.97
N ARG A 18 9.87 12.21 8.06
CA ARG A 18 8.44 12.40 8.34
C ARG A 18 7.78 13.29 7.29
N LEU A 19 8.42 14.41 6.99
CA LEU A 19 7.95 15.33 5.95
C LEU A 19 7.92 14.63 4.58
N TRP A 20 9.00 13.92 4.24
CA TRP A 20 9.07 13.12 3.01
C TRP A 20 7.97 12.07 2.89
N LEU A 21 7.66 11.35 3.98
CA LEU A 21 6.57 10.37 3.98
C LEU A 21 5.21 11.02 3.79
N ALA A 22 4.99 12.21 4.37
CA ALA A 22 3.74 12.94 4.21
C ALA A 22 3.54 13.37 2.75
N GLU A 23 4.57 13.96 2.14
CA GLU A 23 4.55 14.39 0.73
C GLU A 23 4.34 13.20 -0.21
N GLN A 24 5.08 12.11 0.00
CA GLN A 24 4.94 10.90 -0.81
C GLN A 24 3.52 10.31 -0.69
N SER A 25 2.98 10.24 0.52
CA SER A 25 1.63 9.72 0.74
C SER A 25 0.57 10.59 0.07
N ALA A 26 0.71 11.92 0.15
CA ALA A 26 -0.18 12.86 -0.52
C ALA A 26 -0.12 12.70 -2.05
N TYR A 27 1.09 12.54 -2.60
CA TYR A 27 1.30 12.31 -4.02
C TYR A 27 0.66 10.98 -4.47
N ASP A 28 0.88 9.90 -3.73
CA ASP A 28 0.35 8.57 -4.07
C ASP A 28 -1.19 8.58 -4.12
N VAL A 29 -1.83 9.24 -3.15
CA VAL A 29 -3.30 9.41 -3.12
C VAL A 29 -3.79 10.25 -4.30
N TRP A 30 -3.14 11.40 -4.56
CA TRP A 30 -3.50 12.24 -5.69
C TRP A 30 -3.36 11.48 -7.02
N GLN A 31 -2.27 10.72 -7.18
CA GLN A 31 -1.99 9.97 -8.38
C GLN A 31 -3.00 8.84 -8.59
N ALA A 32 -3.41 8.15 -7.53
CA ALA A 32 -4.48 7.17 -7.57
C ALA A 32 -5.82 7.82 -8.00
N ALA A 33 -6.15 8.98 -7.44
CA ALA A 33 -7.36 9.72 -7.82
C ALA A 33 -7.33 10.16 -9.30
N GLN A 34 -6.18 10.61 -9.82
CA GLN A 34 -6.07 10.92 -11.25
C GLN A 34 -6.26 9.67 -12.13
N ARG A 35 -5.70 8.53 -11.72
CA ARG A 35 -5.88 7.26 -12.46
C ARG A 35 -7.34 6.84 -12.52
N PHE A 36 -8.11 7.00 -11.43
CA PHE A 36 -9.54 6.68 -11.41
C PHE A 36 -10.40 7.57 -12.31
N LYS A 37 -10.01 8.84 -12.48
CA LYS A 37 -10.67 9.73 -13.45
C LYS A 37 -10.43 9.27 -14.89
N ALA A 38 -9.24 8.74 -15.18
CA ALA A 38 -8.87 8.30 -16.53
C ALA A 38 -9.46 6.93 -16.89
N ALA A 39 -9.49 5.99 -15.94
CA ALA A 39 -10.08 4.67 -16.13
C ALA A 39 -10.56 4.08 -14.79
N PRO A 40 -11.71 3.37 -14.77
CA PRO A 40 -12.19 2.69 -13.58
C PRO A 40 -11.20 1.59 -13.15
N MET A 41 -11.04 1.41 -11.84
CA MET A 41 -10.16 0.39 -11.28
C MET A 41 -10.79 -1.00 -11.44
N GLN A 42 -10.04 -1.93 -12.03
CA GLN A 42 -10.43 -3.33 -12.14
C GLN A 42 -10.15 -4.04 -10.80
N VAL A 43 -10.98 -3.78 -9.79
CA VAL A 43 -10.85 -4.42 -8.47
C VAL A 43 -11.64 -5.72 -8.46
N GLN A 44 -10.95 -6.86 -8.30
CA GLN A 44 -11.58 -8.12 -7.92
C GLN A 44 -11.53 -8.25 -6.40
N SER A 45 -12.68 -8.53 -5.77
CA SER A 45 -12.70 -8.81 -4.34
C SER A 45 -11.84 -10.04 -4.04
N ALA A 46 -11.11 -9.99 -2.94
CA ALA A 46 -10.46 -11.19 -2.43
C ALA A 46 -11.56 -12.25 -2.20
N PRO A 47 -11.34 -13.51 -2.62
CA PRO A 47 -12.29 -14.56 -2.32
C PRO A 47 -12.46 -14.62 -0.81
N ALA A 48 -13.70 -14.52 -0.34
CA ALA A 48 -13.99 -14.80 1.06
C ALA A 48 -13.43 -16.21 1.34
N MET A 49 -12.66 -16.36 2.42
CA MET A 49 -12.13 -17.65 2.83
C MET A 49 -13.30 -18.58 3.18
N ALA A 50 -13.89 -19.21 2.16
CA ALA A 50 -14.75 -20.35 2.28
C ALA A 50 -13.85 -21.56 2.56
N GLY A 51 -13.25 -21.56 3.75
CA GLY A 51 -12.70 -22.77 4.34
C GLY A 51 -13.85 -23.67 4.74
N THR A 52 -14.46 -24.35 3.76
CA THR A 52 -15.09 -25.63 4.03
C THR A 52 -13.95 -26.57 4.44
N LEU A 53 -13.71 -26.67 5.74
CA LEU A 53 -13.14 -27.87 6.35
C LEU A 53 -14.14 -28.99 6.08
N THR A 54 -14.12 -29.53 4.86
CA THR A 54 -14.74 -30.81 4.55
C THR A 54 -14.07 -31.82 5.47
N ALA A 55 -14.84 -32.33 6.41
CA ALA A 55 -14.43 -33.36 7.34
C ALA A 55 -13.68 -34.46 6.58
N VAL A 56 -12.45 -34.73 7.00
CA VAL A 56 -11.71 -35.93 6.63
C VAL A 56 -12.57 -37.12 7.07
N ASN A 57 -13.20 -37.77 6.10
CA ASN A 57 -13.87 -39.04 6.28
C ASN A 57 -12.78 -40.10 6.46
N LEU A 58 -12.52 -40.48 7.71
CA LEU A 58 -11.65 -41.59 8.06
C LEU A 58 -12.49 -42.87 8.14
N PRO A 59 -12.29 -43.86 7.25
CA PRO A 59 -12.94 -45.15 7.40
C PRO A 59 -12.35 -45.91 8.60
N LYS A 60 -13.22 -46.69 9.24
CA LYS A 60 -13.01 -47.45 10.47
C LYS A 60 -11.99 -48.57 10.32
#